data_AF-A0A1W9SKN9-F1
#
_entry.id   AF-A0A1W9SKN9-F1
#
_cell.length_a   1.000
_cell.length_b   1.000
_cell.length_c   1.000
_cell.angle_alpha   90.00
_cell.angle_beta   90.00
_cell.angle_gamma   90.00
#
_symmetry.space_group_name_H-M   'P 1'
#
loop_
_entity.id
_entity.type
_entity.pdbx_description
1 polymer ?
#
loop_
_entity_poly.entity_id
_entity_poly.type
_entity_poly.pdbx_seq_one_letter_code
_entity_poly.pdbx_strand_id
1 'polypeptide(L)' 'MDLFAKALVIADKIMNNSKYLELRKSRYQSFDTGEGALFERNDHTLESLRELALQNGEPKQISGKQELYEMIIARQDFF' A
#
# COMPACT_ATOMS: atom_id res chain seq x y z
N MET A 1 -24.52 19.09 6.78
CA MET A 1 -23.80 18.30 7.81
C MET A 1 -23.91 16.80 7.53
N ASP A 2 -25.06 16.30 7.07
CA ASP A 2 -25.33 14.87 6.86
C ASP A 2 -24.38 14.15 5.88
N LEU A 3 -23.92 14.82 4.82
CA LEU A 3 -22.95 14.22 3.89
C LEU A 3 -21.64 13.85 4.58
N PHE A 4 -21.12 14.73 5.45
CA PHE A 4 -19.89 14.46 6.20
C PHE A 4 -20.12 13.39 7.27
N ALA A 5 -21.29 13.36 7.92
CA ALA A 5 -21.64 12.31 8.85
C ALA A 5 -21.69 10.94 8.16
N LYS A 6 -22.32 10.85 6.99
CA LYS A 6 -22.34 9.63 6.18
C LYS A 6 -20.93 9.24 5.72
N ALA A 7 -20.14 10.20 5.23
CA ALA A 7 -18.78 9.95 4.79
C ALA A 7 -17.89 9.42 5.93
N LEU A 8 -18.05 9.93 7.15
CA LEU A 8 -17.32 9.45 8.33
C LEU A 8 -17.65 7.98 8.64
N VAL A 9 -18.93 7.60 8.60
CA VAL A 9 -19.35 6.20 8.82
C VAL A 9 -18.80 5.28 7.73
N ILE A 10 -18.82 5.72 6.47
CA ILE A 10 -18.25 4.95 5.35
C ILE A 10 -16.73 4.80 5.51
N ALA A 11 -16.04 5.88 5.86
CA ALA A 11 -14.59 5.84 6.07
C ALA A 11 -14.22 4.85 7.18
N ASP A 12 -14.96 4.86 8.29
CA ASP A 12 -14.79 3.89 9.37
C ASP A 12 -14.98 2.44 8.88
N LYS A 13 -16.06 2.17 8.11
CA LYS A 13 -16.29 0.85 7.49
C LYS A 13 -15.15 0.44 6.56
N ILE A 14 -14.62 1.34 5.73
CA ILE A 14 -13.47 1.04 4.84
C ILE A 14 -12.24 0.67 5.68
N MET A 15 -11.96 1.45 6.73
CA MET A 15 -10.75 1.27 7.53
C MET A 15 -10.79 -0.01 8.37
N ASN A 16 -11.95 -0.33 8.94
CA ASN A 16 -12.08 -1.42 9.91
C ASN A 16 -12.69 -2.71 9.33
N ASN A 17 -13.52 -2.60 8.29
CA ASN A 17 -14.32 -3.73 7.75
C ASN A 17 -14.04 -4.01 6.27
N SER A 18 -12.87 -3.63 5.76
CA SER A 18 -12.46 -3.94 4.39
C SER A 18 -11.00 -4.38 4.31
N LYS A 19 -10.60 -4.89 3.15
CA LYS A 19 -9.21 -5.28 2.87
C LYS A 19 -8.27 -4.09 2.60
N TYR A 20 -8.75 -2.85 2.69
CA TYR A 20 -7.98 -1.66 2.31
C TYR A 20 -6.60 -1.59 3.01
N LEU A 21 -6.57 -1.74 4.33
CA LEU A 21 -5.32 -1.65 5.10
C LEU A 21 -4.36 -2.80 4.80
N GLU A 22 -4.89 -4.02 4.65
CA GLU A 22 -4.09 -5.19 4.26
C GLU A 22 -3.45 -4.99 2.88
N LEU A 23 -4.23 -4.54 1.89
CA LEU A 23 -3.74 -4.30 0.53
C LEU A 23 -2.66 -3.20 0.50
N ARG A 24 -2.83 -2.14 1.28
CA ARG A 24 -1.83 -1.07 1.42
C ARG A 24 -0.55 -1.62 2.07
N LYS A 25 -0.66 -2.35 3.18
CA LYS A 25 0.51 -2.93 3.86
C LYS A 25 1.27 -3.88 2.94
N SER A 26 0.58 -4.81 2.30
CA SER A 26 1.21 -5.77 1.38
C SER A 26 1.91 -5.11 0.19
N ARG A 27 1.44 -3.94 -0.27
CA ARG A 27 2.09 -3.21 -1.37
C ARG A 27 3.45 -2.64 -0.99
N TYR A 28 3.62 -2.20 0.26
CA TYR A 28 4.84 -1.54 0.73
C TYR A 28 5.69 -2.43 1.67
N GLN A 29 5.30 -3.69 1.86
CA GLN A 29 5.98 -4.64 2.75
C GLN A 29 7.47 -4.83 2.45
N SER A 30 7.92 -4.56 1.22
CA SER A 30 9.35 -4.62 0.88
C SER A 30 10.20 -3.65 1.70
N PHE A 31 9.64 -2.54 2.17
CA PHE A 31 10.34 -1.57 3.00
C PHE A 31 10.41 -1.98 4.48
N ASP A 32 9.61 -2.94 4.91
CA ASP A 32 9.58 -3.36 6.32
C ASP A 32 10.67 -4.39 6.65
N THR A 33 11.38 -4.95 5.65
CA THR A 33 12.31 -6.08 5.84
C THR A 33 13.56 -5.98 4.96
N GLY A 34 14.65 -6.63 5.39
CA GLY A 34 15.88 -6.77 4.60
C GLY A 34 16.45 -5.42 4.13
N GLU A 35 16.86 -5.39 2.86
CA GLU A 35 17.44 -4.21 2.17
C GLU A 35 16.45 -3.03 2.10
N GLY A 36 15.14 -3.29 2.01
CA GLY A 36 14.17 -2.20 2.01
C GLY A 36 14.04 -1.50 3.36
N ALA A 37 14.26 -2.22 4.47
CA ALA A 37 14.30 -1.60 5.80
C ALA A 37 15.57 -0.78 6.02
N LEU A 38 16.71 -1.23 5.48
CA LEU A 38 17.95 -0.44 5.45
C LEU A 38 17.78 0.82 4.61
N PHE A 39 17.09 0.71 3.47
CA PHE A 39 16.73 1.85 2.63
C PHE A 39 15.89 2.88 3.37
N GLU A 40 14.81 2.46 4.05
CA GLU A 40 13.94 3.37 4.79
C GLU A 40 14.68 4.12 5.92
N ARG A 41 15.69 3.48 6.53
CA ARG A 41 16.52 4.08 7.58
C ARG A 41 17.65 4.98 7.06
N ASN A 42 17.80 5.13 5.74
CA ASN A 42 18.93 5.81 5.09
C ASN A 42 20.29 5.14 5.34
N ASP A 43 20.30 3.82 5.54
CA ASP A 43 21.52 3.03 5.76
C ASP A 43 22.23 2.64 4.44
N HIS A 44 21.70 3.08 3.29
CA HIS A 44 22.30 2.83 1.97
C HIS A 44 22.99 4.06 1.39
N THR A 45 24.11 3.82 0.70
CA THR A 45 24.69 4.78 -0.24
C THR A 45 24.20 4.50 -1.66
N LEU A 46 24.48 5.41 -2.60
CA LEU A 46 24.14 5.20 -4.01
C LEU A 46 24.89 4.00 -4.61
N GLU A 47 26.12 3.75 -4.17
CA GLU A 47 26.92 2.60 -4.58
C GLU A 47 26.28 1.28 -4.13
N SER A 48 25.85 1.18 -2.87
CA SER A 48 25.18 -0.03 -2.39
C SER A 48 23.85 -0.28 -3.09
N LEU A 49 23.10 0.77 -3.43
CA LEU A 49 21.84 0.64 -4.19
C LEU A 49 22.09 0.16 -5.62
N ARG A 50 23.17 0.62 -6.25
CA ARG A 50 23.58 0.13 -7.57
C ARG A 50 23.93 -1.36 -7.52
N GLU A 51 24.68 -1.79 -6.51
CA GLU A 51 25.01 -3.21 -6.34
C GLU A 51 23.77 -4.07 -6.12
N LEU A 52 22.84 -3.60 -5.30
CA LEU A 52 21.55 -4.26 -5.06
C LEU A 52 20.74 -4.42 -6.36
N ALA A 53 20.71 -3.39 -7.21
CA ALA A 53 20.03 -3.44 -8.50
C ALA A 53 20.68 -4.44 -9.47
N LEU A 54 22.02 -4.52 -9.49
CA LEU A 54 22.75 -5.48 -10.32
C LEU A 54 22.52 -6.93 -9.88
N GLN A 55 22.44 -7.17 -8.56
CA GLN A 55 22.22 -8.50 -8.01
C GLN A 55 20.79 -9.00 -8.22
N ASN A 56 19.80 -8.13 -8.05
CA ASN A 56 18.38 -8.49 -8.12
C ASN A 56 17.78 -8.39 -9.53
N GLY A 57 18.42 -7.64 -10.44
CA GLY A 57 17.92 -7.43 -11.78
C GLY A 57 16.62 -6.61 -11.83
N GLU A 58 15.82 -6.82 -12.87
CA GLU A 58 14.57 -6.09 -13.07
C GLU A 58 13.53 -6.46 -12.00
N PRO A 59 12.92 -5.47 -11.32
CA PRO A 59 11.90 -5.74 -10.32
C PRO A 59 10.64 -6.34 -10.96
N LYS A 60 9.98 -7.24 -10.23
CA LYS A 60 8.70 -7.80 -10.67
C LYS A 60 7.64 -6.71 -10.74
N GLN A 61 7.04 -6.54 -11.90
CA GLN A 61 5.89 -5.67 -12.06
C GLN A 61 4.67 -6.30 -11.38
N ILE A 62 4.07 -5.55 -10.45
CA ILE A 62 2.84 -5.94 -9.76
C ILE A 62 1.72 -4.97 -10.11
N SER A 63 0.49 -5.48 -10.23
CA SER A 63 -0.69 -4.64 -10.50
C SER A 63 -0.91 -3.62 -9.39
N GLY A 64 -1.29 -2.40 -9.78
CA GLY A 64 -1.73 -1.34 -8.86
C GLY A 64 -3.10 -1.60 -8.23
N LYS A 65 -3.88 -2.54 -8.78
CA LYS A 65 -5.22 -2.91 -8.31
C LYS A 65 -6.21 -1.73 -8.20
N GLN A 66 -6.11 -0.74 -9.09
CA GLN A 66 -6.94 0.47 -9.06
C GLN A 66 -8.45 0.14 -9.01
N GLU A 67 -8.94 -0.67 -9.94
CA GLU A 67 -10.36 -1.06 -10.00
C GLU A 67 -10.83 -1.77 -8.72
N LEU A 68 -9.95 -2.53 -8.07
CA LEU A 68 -10.26 -3.16 -6.79
C LEU A 68 -10.43 -2.11 -5.68
N TYR A 69 -9.57 -1.09 -5.63
CA TYR A 69 -9.71 0.02 -4.67
C TYR A 69 -10.99 0.82 -4.92
N GLU A 70 -11.32 1.10 -6.18
CA GLU A 70 -12.58 1.76 -6.55
C GLU A 70 -13.79 0.93 -6.12
N MET A 71 -13.75 -0.39 -6.31
CA MET A 71 -14.80 -1.30 -5.84
C MET A 71 -14.92 -1.36 -4.31
N ILE A 72 -13.81 -1.28 -3.57
CA ILE A 72 -13.86 -1.19 -2.10
C ILE A 72 -14.62 0.08 -1.68
N ILE A 73 -14.38 1.22 -2.32
CA ILE A 73 -15.05 2.48 -2.00
C ILE A 73 -16.53 2.44 -2.40
N ALA A 74 -16.84 1.96 -3.60
CA ALA A 74 -18.21 1.96 -4.14
C ALA A 74 -19.18 1.02 -3.40
N ARG A 75 -18.68 -0.03 -2.75
CA ARG A 75 -19.52 -1.06 -2.10
C ARG A 75 -19.95 -0.74 -0.67
N GLN A 76 -19.52 0.39 -0.11
CA GLN A 76 -19.77 0.72 1.31
C GLN A 76 -21.24 1.06 1.63
N ASP A 77 -22.02 1.36 0.59
CA ASP A 77 -23.44 1.74 0.67
C ASP A 77 -24.42 0.57 0.44
N PHE A 78 -23.94 -0.66 0.24
CA PHE A 78 -24.79 -1.84 0.21
C PHE A 78 -24.86 -2.46 1.61
N PHE A 79 -26.08 -2.59 2.16
CA PHE A 79 -26.50 -2.94 3.53
C PHE A 79 -26.74 -1.74 4.47
#